data_AF-A0A4Y8RBA9-F1
#
_entry.id   AF-A0A4Y8RBA9-F1
#
_cell.length_a   1.000
_cell.length_b   1.000
_cell.length_c   1.000
_cell.angle_alpha   90.00
_cell.angle_beta   90.00
_cell.angle_gamma   90.00
#
_symmetry.space_group_name_H-M   'P 1'
#
loop_
_entity.id
_entity.type
_entity.pdbx_description
1 polymer ?
#
loop_
_entity_poly.entity_id
_entity_poly.type
_entity_poly.pdbx_seq_one_letter_code
_entity_poly.pdbx_strand_id
1 'polypeptide(L)'
;MASVTLSVPDAMKEWIDRQVIEGDYASTGDYLRDLVRRDRERRTHPDLSLDDLRRMVEEARAGGPGELSPDDIKAEARRRAAATRSGTRD
;
A
#
# COMPACT_ATOMS: atom_id res chain seq x y z
N MET A 1 -26.10 -15.07 3.80
CA MET A 1 -24.64 -15.19 3.57
C MET A 1 -24.42 -16.20 2.47
N ALA A 2 -23.47 -15.96 1.57
CA ALA A 2 -23.01 -16.98 0.62
C ALA A 2 -22.02 -17.92 1.33
N SER A 3 -22.06 -19.22 1.01
CA SER A 3 -21.13 -20.22 1.54
C SER A 3 -20.10 -20.59 0.48
N VAL A 4 -18.85 -20.73 0.90
CA VAL A 4 -17.74 -21.21 0.06
C VAL A 4 -17.08 -22.38 0.77
N THR A 5 -17.00 -23.53 0.10
CA THR A 5 -16.29 -24.72 0.60
C THR A 5 -14.96 -24.83 -0.13
N LEU A 6 -13.88 -25.02 0.62
CA LEU A 6 -12.52 -25.13 0.10
C LEU A 6 -11.77 -26.27 0.80
N SER A 7 -11.01 -27.03 0.03
CA SER A 7 -10.06 -28.01 0.55
C SER A 7 -8.65 -27.43 0.43
N VAL A 8 -7.91 -27.48 1.53
CA VAL A 8 -6.52 -27.00 1.60
C VAL A 8 -5.63 -28.10 2.16
N PRO A 9 -4.33 -28.10 1.85
CA PRO A 9 -3.38 -29.01 2.49
C PRO A 9 -3.36 -28.83 4.01
N ASP A 10 -3.05 -29.90 4.75
CA ASP A 10 -3.07 -29.89 6.22
C ASP A 10 -2.20 -28.79 6.82
N ALA A 11 -0.99 -28.59 6.26
CA ALA A 11 -0.08 -27.52 6.70
C ALA A 11 -0.70 -26.12 6.58
N MET A 12 -1.54 -25.89 5.57
CA MET A 12 -2.24 -24.62 5.40
C MET A 12 -3.39 -24.48 6.41
N LYS A 13 -4.12 -25.58 6.69
CA LYS A 13 -5.16 -25.59 7.72
C LYS A 13 -4.57 -25.25 9.09
N GLU A 14 -3.48 -25.89 9.48
CA GLU A 14 -2.80 -25.62 10.76
C GLU A 14 -2.34 -24.17 10.87
N TRP A 15 -1.83 -23.61 9.78
CA TRP A 15 -1.44 -22.20 9.76
C TRP A 15 -2.66 -21.28 9.93
N ILE A 16 -3.77 -21.54 9.25
CA ILE A 16 -5.01 -20.78 9.38
C ILE A 16 -5.56 -20.87 10.81
N ASP A 17 -5.61 -22.07 11.39
CA ASP A 17 -6.10 -22.27 12.76
C ASP A 17 -5.27 -21.46 13.77
N ARG A 18 -3.95 -21.37 13.55
CA ARG A 18 -3.07 -20.53 14.38
C ARG A 18 -3.39 -19.04 14.24
N GLN A 19 -3.66 -18.56 13.03
CA GLN A 19 -4.06 -17.17 12.82
C GLN A 19 -5.40 -16.84 13.50
N VAL A 20 -6.32 -17.81 13.58
CA VAL A 20 -7.57 -17.65 14.31
C VAL A 20 -7.33 -17.48 15.81
N ILE A 21 -6.45 -18.31 16.39
CA ILE A 21 -6.09 -18.28 17.82
C ILE A 21 -5.30 -17.01 18.17
N GLU A 22 -4.27 -16.68 17.38
CA GLU A 22 -3.37 -15.55 17.65
C GLU A 22 -3.97 -14.19 17.28
N GLY A 23 -4.84 -14.16 16.27
CA GLY A 23 -5.38 -12.94 15.69
C GLY A 23 -6.74 -12.51 16.23
N ASP A 24 -7.20 -13.10 17.34
CA ASP A 24 -8.51 -12.84 17.96
C ASP A 24 -9.72 -13.03 17.02
N TYR A 25 -9.62 -13.94 16.04
CA TYR A 25 -10.75 -14.23 15.15
C TYR A 25 -11.68 -15.27 15.80
N ALA A 26 -12.99 -15.07 15.66
CA ALA A 26 -13.98 -16.02 16.19
C ALA A 26 -14.08 -17.32 15.39
N SER A 27 -13.61 -17.33 14.13
CA SER A 27 -13.62 -18.51 13.27
C SER A 27 -12.66 -18.39 12.08
N THR A 28 -12.35 -19.52 11.44
CA THR A 28 -11.66 -19.57 10.15
C THR A 28 -12.36 -18.73 9.08
N GLY A 29 -13.70 -18.73 9.07
CA GLY A 29 -14.48 -17.95 8.12
C GLY A 29 -14.29 -16.44 8.29
N ASP A 30 -14.12 -15.98 9.54
CA ASP A 30 -13.85 -14.57 9.83
C ASP A 30 -12.45 -14.16 9.40
N TYR A 31 -11.45 -15.00 9.68
CA TYR A 31 -10.10 -14.79 9.19
C TYR A 31 -10.05 -14.72 7.65
N LEU A 32 -10.68 -15.66 6.95
CA LEU A 32 -10.72 -15.67 5.48
C LEU A 32 -11.47 -14.46 4.91
N ARG A 33 -12.57 -14.03 5.55
CA ARG A 33 -13.30 -12.82 5.12
C ARG A 33 -12.42 -11.58 5.25
N ASP A 34 -11.67 -11.47 6.34
CA ASP A 34 -10.74 -10.36 6.53
C ASP A 34 -9.59 -10.41 5.52
N LEU A 35 -9.05 -11.61 5.25
CA LEU A 35 -8.00 -11.79 4.24
C LEU A 35 -8.47 -11.34 2.85
N VAL A 36 -9.70 -11.70 2.45
CA VAL A 36 -10.30 -11.26 1.18
C VAL A 36 -10.54 -9.75 1.16
N ARG A 37 -10.98 -9.16 2.28
CA ARG A 37 -11.13 -7.70 2.41
C ARG A 37 -9.80 -6.99 2.19
N ARG A 38 -8.74 -7.41 2.91
CA ARG A 38 -7.38 -6.85 2.76
C ARG A 38 -6.85 -7.05 1.34
N ASP A 39 -7.13 -8.19 0.71
CA ASP A 39 -6.72 -8.45 -0.66
C ASP A 39 -7.42 -7.52 -1.65
N ARG A 40 -8.72 -7.31 -1.48
CA ARG A 40 -9.48 -6.36 -2.28
C ARG A 40 -8.99 -4.93 -2.06
N GLU A 41 -8.72 -4.53 -0.82
CA GLU A 41 -8.17 -3.21 -0.50
C GLU A 41 -6.83 -2.99 -1.20
N ARG A 42 -5.87 -3.93 -1.05
CA ARG A 42 -4.57 -3.87 -1.74
C ARG A 42 -4.69 -3.77 -3.27
N ARG A 43 -5.70 -4.41 -3.87
CA ARG A 43 -5.91 -4.37 -5.33
C ARG A 43 -6.69 -3.15 -5.81
N THR A 44 -7.59 -2.61 -4.98
CA THR A 44 -8.49 -1.49 -5.35
C THR A 44 -7.85 -0.14 -5.06
N HIS A 45 -7.12 -0.07 -3.94
CA HIS A 45 -6.27 1.03 -3.56
C HIS A 45 -4.86 0.46 -3.49
N PRO A 46 -4.09 0.45 -4.59
CA PRO A 46 -2.69 0.14 -4.52
C PRO A 46 -2.03 1.26 -3.72
N ASP A 47 -2.02 1.10 -2.39
CA ASP A 47 -1.00 1.72 -1.56
C ASP A 47 0.33 1.43 -2.25
N LEU A 48 1.25 2.40 -2.26
CA LEU A 48 2.59 2.20 -2.80
C LEU A 48 3.13 0.89 -2.22
N SER A 49 3.29 -0.11 -3.09
CA SER A 49 3.70 -1.42 -2.64
C SER A 49 5.12 -1.33 -2.08
N LEU A 50 5.54 -2.32 -1.30
CA LEU A 50 6.94 -2.38 -0.86
C LEU A 50 7.91 -2.36 -2.06
N ASP A 51 7.49 -2.93 -3.18
CA ASP A 51 8.28 -2.94 -4.42
C ASP A 51 8.28 -1.58 -5.13
N ASP A 52 7.16 -0.83 -5.08
CA ASP A 52 7.13 0.56 -5.55
C ASP A 52 8.04 1.45 -4.71
N LEU A 53 7.99 1.31 -3.38
CA LEU A 53 8.87 2.03 -2.48
C LEU A 53 10.34 1.70 -2.75
N ARG A 54 10.67 0.41 -2.92
CA ARG A 54 12.03 -0.03 -3.28
C ARG A 54 12.48 0.60 -4.58
N ARG A 55 11.64 0.59 -5.61
CA ARG A 55 11.96 1.20 -6.91
C ARG A 55 12.22 2.70 -6.76
N MET A 56 11.37 3.43 -6.04
CA MET A 56 11.56 4.87 -5.80
C MET A 56 12.87 5.17 -5.06
N VAL A 57 13.24 4.34 -4.08
CA VAL A 57 14.51 4.49 -3.34
C VAL A 57 15.70 4.21 -4.24
N GLU A 58 15.64 3.19 -5.10
CA GLU A 58 16.72 2.90 -6.05
C GLU A 58 16.86 4.00 -7.11
N GLU A 59 15.75 4.53 -7.63
CA GLU A 59 15.75 5.69 -8.52
C GLU A 59 16.38 6.93 -7.83
N ALA A 60 16.03 7.19 -6.57
CA ALA A 60 16.60 8.29 -5.80
C ALA A 60 18.10 8.10 -5.53
N ARG A 61 18.54 6.87 -5.24
CA ARG A 61 19.96 6.54 -5.04
C ARG A 61 20.77 6.71 -6.34
N ALA A 62 20.21 6.28 -7.47
CA ALA A 62 20.83 6.43 -8.78
C ALA A 62 20.91 7.92 -9.21
N GLY A 63 19.95 8.74 -8.78
CA GLY A 63 19.91 10.17 -9.05
C GLY A 63 20.95 11.01 -8.29
N GLY A 64 21.60 10.44 -7.27
CA GLY A 64 22.60 11.14 -6.47
C GLY A 64 22.02 12.20 -5.53
N PRO A 65 22.87 12.85 -4.71
CA PRO A 65 22.43 13.87 -3.76
C PRO A 65 21.95 15.13 -4.48
N GLY A 66 20.81 15.67 -4.03
CA GLY A 66 20.29 16.94 -4.54
C GLY A 66 21.15 18.13 -4.11
N GLU A 67 21.31 19.10 -5.00
CA GLU A 67 22.12 20.30 -4.77
C GLU A 67 21.33 21.46 -4.13
N LEU A 68 20.00 21.35 -4.08
CA LEU A 68 19.13 22.42 -3.59
C LEU A 68 19.03 22.43 -2.06
N SER A 69 19.12 23.62 -1.47
CA SER A 69 18.81 23.80 -0.06
C SER A 69 17.29 23.66 0.19
N PRO A 70 16.87 23.41 1.44
CA PRO A 70 15.45 23.38 1.79
C PRO A 70 14.69 24.67 1.41
N ASP A 71 15.35 25.83 1.52
CA ASP A 71 14.76 27.13 1.17
C ASP A 71 14.59 27.28 -0.35
N ASP A 72 15.56 26.80 -1.14
CA ASP A 72 15.47 26.78 -2.61
C ASP A 72 14.33 25.87 -3.08
N ILE A 73 14.20 24.68 -2.47
CA ILE A 73 13.11 23.74 -2.75
C ILE A 73 11.75 24.40 -2.48
N LYS A 74 11.62 25.11 -1.35
CA LYS A 74 10.38 25.79 -0.97
C LYS A 74 10.06 26.97 -1.89
N ALA A 75 11.07 27.74 -2.27
CA ALA A 75 10.91 28.83 -3.23
C ALA A 75 10.46 28.31 -4.60
N GLU A 76 11.07 27.23 -5.09
CA GLU A 76 10.71 26.58 -6.34
C GLU A 76 9.29 25.99 -6.32
N ALA A 77 8.92 25.30 -5.23
CA ALA A 77 7.57 24.78 -5.06
C ALA A 77 6.51 25.89 -5.11
N ARG A 78 6.78 27.05 -4.48
CA ARG A 78 5.88 28.22 -4.52
C ARG A 78 5.76 28.80 -5.92
N ARG A 79 6.86 28.89 -6.68
CA ARG A 79 6.84 29.34 -8.08
C ARG A 79 5.99 28.42 -8.95
N ARG A 80 6.19 27.11 -8.86
CA ARG A 80 5.41 26.10 -9.61
C ARG A 80 3.91 26.19 -9.28
N ALA A 81 3.56 26.25 -7.98
CA ALA A 81 2.17 26.36 -7.55
C ALA A 81 1.51 27.68 -8.00
N ALA A 82 2.26 28.79 -8.06
CA ALA A 82 1.75 30.05 -8.59
C ALA A 82 1.48 29.96 -10.11
N ALA A 83 2.37 29.33 -10.87
CA ALA A 83 2.22 29.14 -12.32
C ALA A 83 1.03 28.23 -12.68
N THR A 84 0.79 27.16 -11.92
CA THR A 84 -0.38 26.30 -12.11
C THR A 84 -1.70 27.04 -11.86
N ARG A 85 -1.74 27.95 -10.86
CA ARG A 85 -2.94 28.75 -10.55
C ARG A 85 -3.25 29.82 -11.59
N SER A 86 -2.25 30.34 -12.30
CA SER A 86 -2.48 31.29 -13.39
C SER A 86 -2.99 30.63 -14.68
N GLY A 87 -2.75 29.34 -14.88
CA GLY A 87 -3.21 28.58 -16.06
C GLY A 87 -4.63 28.01 -15.95
N THR A 88 -5.31 28.13 -14.80
CA THR A 88 -6.70 27.67 -14.59
C THR A 88 -7.73 28.81 -14.72
N ARG A 89 -7.29 30.02 -15.11
CA ARG A 89 -8.17 31.14 -15.49
C ARG A 89 -7.97 31.46 -16.97
N ASP A 90 -8.43 30.56 -17.82
CA ASP A 90 -8.85 30.84 -19.20
C ASP A 90 -9.94 29.83 -19.58
#